data_AF-A0A969U2C2-F1
#
_entry.id   AF-A0A969U2C2-F1
#
_cell.length_a   1.000
_cell.length_b   1.000
_cell.length_c   1.000
_cell.angle_alpha   90.00
_cell.angle_beta   90.00
_cell.angle_gamma   90.00
#
_symmetry.space_group_name_H-M   'P 1'
#
loop_
_entity.id
_entity.type
_entity.pdbx_description
1 polymer ?
#
loop_
_entity_poly.entity_id
_entity_poly.type
_entity_poly.pdbx_seq_one_letter_code
_entity_poly.pdbx_strand_id
1 'polypeptide(L)'
;MPLAPLFPVVHPILKTAFPKCLWTGDINSRQIALTFDDGPHRQHTPQLLKVLDKYDIKASFFWLGFCVDRHPEIAKEVGDRGHWIGLHGYQHISFPKLKTHELKQSLEDTQKAIAKACDFDPKSIRDVRPPNGIFTPRTLELLKQWEYRPVMWSVVPEDWVRPGVLTVVDRVLQQTENGSIIVLHDGYCGGEDVAASAAKIIPILLYKGYKFVTIDRLWEQVYTRSCQSDRTSSIAR
;
A
#
# COMPACT_ATOMS: atom_id res chain seq x y z
N MET A 1 -2.70 -2.11 16.90
CA MET A 1 -4.00 -1.53 17.29
C MET A 1 -4.94 -2.67 17.65
N PRO A 2 -5.72 -2.60 18.74
CA PRO A 2 -6.56 -3.72 19.22
C PRO A 2 -7.84 -3.93 18.38
N LEU A 3 -7.88 -3.48 17.13
CA LEU A 3 -9.09 -3.38 16.31
C LEU A 3 -9.14 -4.39 15.14
N ALA A 4 -8.10 -5.19 14.88
CA ALA A 4 -8.15 -6.19 13.81
C ALA A 4 -9.35 -7.15 13.83
N PRO A 5 -9.85 -7.64 14.99
CA PRO A 5 -11.04 -8.49 14.97
C PRO A 5 -12.32 -7.76 14.53
N LEU A 6 -12.34 -6.42 14.51
CA LEU A 6 -13.48 -5.63 14.05
C LEU A 6 -13.38 -5.26 12.56
N PHE A 7 -12.22 -5.46 11.93
CA PHE A 7 -11.96 -5.07 10.54
C PHE A 7 -12.96 -5.65 9.53
N PRO A 8 -13.36 -6.93 9.59
CA PRO A 8 -14.36 -7.50 8.66
C PRO A 8 -15.73 -6.82 8.73
N VAL A 9 -16.09 -6.26 9.89
CA VAL A 9 -17.38 -5.60 10.11
C VAL A 9 -17.32 -4.12 9.70
N VAL A 10 -16.21 -3.43 9.99
CA VAL A 10 -16.06 -2.01 9.65
C VAL A 10 -15.64 -1.77 8.20
N HIS A 11 -14.94 -2.72 7.58
CA HIS A 11 -14.40 -2.57 6.23
C HIS A 11 -15.48 -2.31 5.15
N PRO A 12 -16.63 -3.03 5.10
CA PRO A 12 -17.71 -2.72 4.15
C PRO A 12 -18.29 -1.31 4.33
N ILE A 13 -18.43 -0.87 5.59
CA ILE A 13 -18.95 0.46 5.94
C ILE A 13 -17.97 1.54 5.49
N LEU A 14 -16.68 1.37 5.78
CA LEU A 14 -15.63 2.29 5.37
C LEU A 14 -15.49 2.33 3.83
N LYS A 15 -15.52 1.19 3.15
CA LYS A 15 -15.48 1.13 1.69
C LYS A 15 -16.64 1.89 1.06
N THR A 16 -17.84 1.76 1.62
CA THR A 16 -19.04 2.45 1.13
C THR A 16 -18.99 3.95 1.43
N ALA A 17 -18.54 4.34 2.61
CA ALA A 17 -18.38 5.75 2.98
C ALA A 17 -17.27 6.45 2.18
N PHE A 18 -16.31 5.68 1.66
CA PHE A 18 -15.09 6.18 1.02
C PHE A 18 -14.80 5.47 -0.30
N PRO A 19 -15.69 5.62 -1.30
CA PRO A 19 -15.60 4.89 -2.57
C PRO A 19 -14.46 5.37 -3.48
N LYS A 20 -13.84 6.51 -3.15
CA LYS A 20 -12.72 7.10 -3.89
C LYS A 20 -11.34 6.58 -3.44
N CYS A 21 -11.30 5.72 -2.41
CA CYS A 21 -10.06 5.03 -2.02
C CYS A 21 -9.97 3.68 -2.73
N LEU A 22 -8.75 3.27 -3.06
CA LEU A 22 -8.49 1.92 -3.51
C LEU A 22 -8.41 0.98 -2.30
N TRP A 23 -9.47 0.22 -2.08
CA TRP A 23 -9.55 -0.80 -1.01
C TRP A 23 -9.17 -2.20 -1.49
N THR A 24 -9.50 -2.49 -2.75
CA THR A 24 -9.29 -3.77 -3.43
C THR A 24 -9.29 -3.49 -4.94
N GLY A 25 -8.62 -4.34 -5.71
CA GLY A 25 -8.68 -4.34 -7.17
C GLY A 25 -9.94 -5.01 -7.72
N ASP A 26 -9.84 -5.57 -8.92
CA ASP A 26 -10.95 -6.32 -9.52
C ASP A 26 -11.18 -7.66 -8.82
N ILE A 27 -12.31 -7.78 -8.12
CA ILE A 27 -12.74 -9.01 -7.41
C ILE A 27 -12.96 -10.22 -8.34
N ASN A 28 -13.07 -10.00 -9.65
CA ASN A 28 -13.17 -11.08 -10.63
C ASN A 28 -11.81 -11.53 -11.19
N SER A 29 -10.73 -10.84 -10.81
CA SER A 29 -9.37 -11.09 -11.28
C SER A 29 -8.51 -11.67 -10.16
N ARG A 30 -7.73 -12.71 -10.47
CA ARG A 30 -6.74 -13.29 -9.54
C ARG A 30 -5.48 -12.41 -9.39
N GLN A 31 -5.58 -11.11 -9.63
CA GLN A 31 -4.49 -10.16 -9.42
C GLN A 31 -4.56 -9.60 -8.00
N ILE A 32 -3.44 -9.61 -7.30
CA ILE A 32 -3.29 -9.14 -5.91
C ILE A 32 -2.05 -8.25 -5.80
N ALA A 33 -2.04 -7.34 -4.83
CA ALA A 33 -0.88 -6.50 -4.54
C ALA A 33 -0.28 -6.85 -3.18
N LEU A 34 1.03 -7.07 -3.15
CA LEU A 34 1.81 -7.10 -1.92
C LEU A 34 2.33 -5.69 -1.65
N THR A 35 2.03 -5.16 -0.48
CA THR A 35 2.36 -3.79 -0.11
C THR A 35 3.10 -3.71 1.22
N PHE A 36 4.04 -2.77 1.32
CA PHE A 36 4.93 -2.62 2.46
C PHE A 36 4.96 -1.18 2.96
N ASP A 37 4.68 -0.98 4.24
CA ASP A 37 4.64 0.35 4.86
C ASP A 37 5.88 0.62 5.73
N ASP A 38 6.10 1.90 6.04
CA ASP A 38 7.08 2.45 7.01
C ASP A 38 8.57 2.42 6.66
N GLY A 39 8.94 1.78 5.55
CA GLY A 39 10.31 1.82 5.03
C GLY A 39 10.74 3.15 4.41
N PRO A 40 11.91 3.18 3.76
CA PRO A 40 12.88 2.07 3.72
C PRO A 40 13.66 1.91 5.04
N HIS A 41 14.07 0.69 5.36
CA HIS A 41 14.93 0.38 6.50
C HIS A 41 16.21 -0.33 6.06
N ARG A 42 17.34 0.05 6.67
CA ARG A 42 18.69 -0.42 6.30
C ARG A 42 18.85 -1.94 6.24
N GLN A 43 18.15 -2.67 7.09
CA GLN A 43 18.28 -4.12 7.20
C GLN A 43 17.13 -4.89 6.55
N HIS A 44 15.89 -4.44 6.73
CA HIS A 44 14.71 -5.22 6.38
C HIS A 44 14.39 -5.10 4.89
N THR A 45 14.40 -3.88 4.35
CA THR A 45 14.09 -3.63 2.93
C THR A 45 15.04 -4.40 2.00
N PRO A 46 16.38 -4.41 2.18
CA PRO A 46 17.26 -5.18 1.30
C PRO A 46 17.06 -6.71 1.41
N GLN A 47 16.70 -7.22 2.59
CA GLN A 47 16.39 -8.65 2.75
C GLN A 47 15.09 -9.02 2.05
N LEU A 48 14.07 -8.17 2.17
CA LEU A 48 12.80 -8.32 1.49
C LEU A 48 12.97 -8.30 -0.03
N LEU A 49 13.77 -7.36 -0.55
CA LEU A 49 14.06 -7.26 -1.98
C LEU A 49 14.65 -8.55 -2.54
N LYS A 50 15.58 -9.21 -1.83
CA LYS A 50 16.12 -10.52 -2.25
C LYS A 50 15.04 -11.59 -2.39
N VAL A 51 14.02 -11.56 -1.53
CA VAL A 51 12.88 -12.47 -1.61
C VAL A 51 12.03 -12.14 -2.83
N LEU A 52 11.73 -10.87 -3.06
CA LEU A 52 10.94 -10.43 -4.22
C LEU A 52 11.62 -10.81 -5.53
N ASP A 53 12.92 -10.58 -5.66
CA ASP A 53 13.70 -10.93 -6.86
C ASP A 53 13.72 -12.43 -7.12
N LYS A 54 13.83 -13.25 -6.06
CA LYS A 54 13.81 -14.71 -6.19
C LYS A 54 12.56 -15.23 -6.91
N TYR A 55 11.44 -14.52 -6.76
CA TYR A 55 10.16 -14.89 -7.36
C TYR A 55 9.74 -13.98 -8.52
N ASP A 56 10.61 -13.06 -8.96
CA ASP A 56 10.34 -12.04 -9.98
C ASP A 56 9.06 -11.24 -9.72
N ILE A 57 8.88 -10.79 -8.47
CA ILE A 57 7.68 -10.05 -8.05
C ILE A 57 7.99 -8.56 -7.92
N LYS A 58 7.12 -7.74 -8.51
CA LYS A 58 7.06 -6.30 -8.22
C LYS A 58 6.00 -6.03 -7.16
N ALA A 59 6.42 -5.49 -6.01
CA ALA A 59 5.58 -5.03 -4.92
C ALA A 59 5.39 -3.50 -4.93
N SER A 60 4.55 -3.00 -4.04
CA SER A 60 4.35 -1.56 -3.80
C SER A 60 4.78 -1.16 -2.39
N PHE A 61 5.43 -0.01 -2.25
CA PHE A 61 5.98 0.47 -0.97
C PHE A 61 5.35 1.82 -0.63
N PHE A 62 4.84 2.00 0.59
CA PHE A 62 4.35 3.29 1.10
C PHE A 62 5.28 3.77 2.20
N TRP A 63 6.06 4.80 1.89
CA TRP A 63 7.21 5.14 2.71
C TRP A 63 7.11 6.48 3.40
N LEU A 64 7.85 6.55 4.51
CA LEU A 64 7.99 7.74 5.32
C LEU A 64 9.11 8.60 4.74
N GLY A 65 8.84 9.88 4.51
CA GLY A 65 9.82 10.80 3.91
C GLY A 65 11.14 10.83 4.67
N PHE A 66 11.11 10.86 6.01
CA PHE A 66 12.34 10.86 6.80
C PHE A 66 13.14 9.55 6.68
N CYS A 67 12.49 8.41 6.44
CA CYS A 67 13.17 7.13 6.20
C CYS A 67 13.90 7.16 4.84
N VAL A 68 13.25 7.73 3.82
CA VAL A 68 13.82 7.91 2.48
C VAL A 68 15.04 8.83 2.54
N ASP A 69 14.97 9.96 3.26
CA ASP A 69 16.12 10.86 3.41
C ASP A 69 17.29 10.22 4.17
N ARG A 70 17.00 9.26 5.07
CA ARG A 70 18.04 8.54 5.82
C ARG A 70 18.70 7.43 5.00
N HIS A 71 17.95 6.81 4.08
CA HIS A 71 18.40 5.68 3.26
C HIS A 71 18.07 5.88 1.77
N PRO A 72 18.52 6.99 1.15
CA PRO A 72 18.19 7.30 -0.24
C PRO A 72 18.73 6.26 -1.22
N GLU A 73 19.85 5.61 -0.89
CA GLU A 73 20.43 4.53 -1.67
C GLU A 73 19.52 3.30 -1.77
N ILE A 74 18.81 2.97 -0.69
CA ILE A 74 17.86 1.86 -0.66
C ILE A 74 16.59 2.25 -1.40
N ALA A 75 16.13 3.48 -1.25
CA ALA A 75 15.00 3.98 -2.02
C ALA A 75 15.27 3.90 -3.53
N LYS A 76 16.47 4.32 -3.95
CA LYS A 76 16.91 4.20 -5.33
C LYS A 76 16.93 2.74 -5.79
N GLU A 77 17.48 1.82 -5.00
CA GLU A 77 17.54 0.38 -5.32
C GLU A 77 16.13 -0.21 -5.55
N VAL A 78 15.15 0.17 -4.71
CA VAL A 78 13.76 -0.24 -4.87
C VAL A 78 13.16 0.34 -6.16
N GLY A 79 13.39 1.63 -6.44
CA GLY A 79 12.93 2.29 -7.65
C GLY A 79 13.52 1.67 -8.93
N ASP A 80 14.84 1.45 -8.96
CA ASP A 80 15.58 0.85 -10.08
C ASP A 80 15.10 -0.58 -10.40
N ARG A 81 14.59 -1.31 -9.39
CA ARG A 81 14.00 -2.65 -9.57
C ARG A 81 12.57 -2.61 -10.09
N GLY A 82 12.00 -1.42 -10.35
CA GLY A 82 10.66 -1.27 -10.92
C GLY A 82 9.53 -1.53 -9.91
N HIS A 83 9.80 -1.38 -8.62
CA HIS A 83 8.76 -1.40 -7.61
C HIS A 83 7.94 -0.11 -7.62
N TRP A 84 6.68 -0.19 -7.21
CA TRP A 84 5.84 0.99 -7.07
C TRP A 84 6.11 1.67 -5.72
N ILE A 85 6.20 3.00 -5.69
CA ILE A 85 6.46 3.76 -4.46
C ILE A 85 5.39 4.83 -4.29
N GLY A 86 4.79 4.86 -3.10
CA GLY A 86 3.79 5.82 -2.66
C GLY A 86 4.17 6.51 -1.35
N LEU A 87 3.31 7.44 -0.92
CA LEU A 87 3.53 8.31 0.23
C LEU A 87 2.87 7.73 1.49
N HIS A 88 3.59 7.74 2.61
CA HIS A 88 3.06 7.44 3.94
C HIS A 88 3.14 8.64 4.91
N GLY A 89 3.32 9.84 4.36
CA GLY A 89 3.63 11.05 5.13
C GLY A 89 5.12 11.16 5.46
N TYR A 90 5.55 12.34 5.93
CA TYR A 90 6.98 12.56 6.19
C TYR A 90 7.42 11.85 7.46
N GLN A 91 6.64 11.99 8.53
CA GLN A 91 6.73 11.24 9.78
C GLN A 91 5.48 10.39 9.97
N HIS A 92 5.58 9.35 10.81
CA HIS A 92 4.47 8.46 11.11
C HIS A 92 3.44 9.11 12.06
N ILE A 93 2.78 10.16 11.58
CA ILE A 93 1.74 10.91 12.29
C ILE A 93 0.41 10.67 11.59
N SER A 94 -0.61 10.30 12.36
CA SER A 94 -1.97 10.13 11.85
C SER A 94 -2.50 11.42 11.21
N PHE A 95 -2.93 11.36 9.95
CA PHE A 95 -3.31 12.54 9.18
C PHE A 95 -4.38 13.43 9.84
N PRO A 96 -5.43 12.90 10.50
CA PRO A 96 -6.43 13.74 11.17
C PRO A 96 -5.88 14.55 12.36
N LYS A 97 -4.69 14.23 12.87
CA LYS A 97 -4.02 15.02 13.92
C LYS A 97 -3.26 16.23 13.37
N LEU A 98 -3.05 16.29 12.07
CA LEU A 98 -2.33 17.38 11.41
C LEU A 98 -3.30 18.48 10.96
N LYS A 99 -2.86 19.73 11.04
CA LYS A 99 -3.52 20.84 10.35
C LYS A 99 -3.38 20.64 8.84
N THR A 100 -4.28 21.24 8.07
CA THR A 100 -4.29 21.11 6.60
C THR A 100 -2.95 21.47 5.96
N HIS A 101 -2.29 22.54 6.39
CA HIS A 101 -0.98 22.93 5.84
C HIS A 101 0.14 21.96 6.26
N GLU A 102 0.11 21.45 7.49
CA GLU A 102 1.09 20.48 7.99
C GLU A 102 0.97 19.15 7.23
N LEU A 103 -0.26 18.69 6.96
CA LEU A 103 -0.50 17.49 6.16
C LEU A 103 -0.01 17.68 4.73
N LYS A 104 -0.33 18.81 4.10
CA LYS A 104 0.12 19.11 2.73
C LYS A 104 1.64 19.11 2.63
N GLN A 105 2.30 19.85 3.53
CA GLN A 105 3.76 19.93 3.59
C GLN A 105 4.39 18.55 3.80
N SER A 106 3.85 17.75 4.72
CA SER A 106 4.30 16.38 4.99
C SER A 106 4.26 15.50 3.73
N LEU A 107 3.20 15.58 2.92
CA LEU A 107 3.09 14.81 1.67
C LEU A 107 4.03 15.33 0.59
N GLU A 108 4.12 16.66 0.40
CA GLU A 108 5.00 17.28 -0.58
C GLU A 108 6.48 17.00 -0.28
N ASP A 109 6.88 17.02 0.98
CA ASP A 109 8.27 16.73 1.37
C ASP A 109 8.61 15.25 1.21
N THR A 110 7.66 14.36 1.50
CA THR A 110 7.83 12.92 1.21
C THR A 110 7.95 12.67 -0.29
N GLN A 111 7.12 13.33 -1.09
CA GLN A 111 7.15 13.25 -2.55
C GLN A 111 8.49 13.74 -3.11
N LYS A 112 9.01 14.87 -2.61
CA LYS A 112 10.33 15.39 -2.99
C LYS A 112 11.46 14.43 -2.61
N ALA A 113 11.42 13.85 -1.41
CA ALA A 113 12.43 12.90 -0.94
C ALA A 113 12.49 11.67 -1.87
N ILE A 114 11.34 11.07 -2.19
CA ILE A 114 11.26 9.91 -3.09
C ILE A 114 11.69 10.29 -4.51
N ALA A 115 11.17 11.40 -5.06
CA ALA A 115 11.52 11.85 -6.41
C ALA A 115 13.02 12.05 -6.55
N LYS A 116 13.66 12.69 -5.56
CA LYS A 116 15.10 12.92 -5.53
C LYS A 116 15.89 11.62 -5.41
N ALA A 117 15.49 10.71 -4.53
CA ALA A 117 16.22 9.46 -4.30
C ALA A 117 16.13 8.52 -5.50
N CYS A 118 14.96 8.43 -6.14
CA CYS A 118 14.67 7.47 -7.19
C CYS A 118 14.79 8.04 -8.62
N ASP A 119 15.07 9.34 -8.78
CA ASP A 119 15.03 10.05 -10.07
C ASP A 119 13.67 9.92 -10.78
N PHE A 120 12.59 10.03 -10.01
CA PHE A 120 11.22 9.95 -10.51
C PHE A 120 10.64 11.34 -10.75
N ASP A 121 9.72 11.46 -11.73
CA ASP A 121 8.86 12.63 -11.82
C ASP A 121 7.98 12.73 -10.55
N PRO A 122 8.07 13.81 -9.75
CA PRO A 122 7.24 14.01 -8.57
C PRO A 122 5.74 13.78 -8.82
N LYS A 123 5.23 14.16 -10.01
CA LYS A 123 3.81 14.03 -10.35
C LYS A 123 3.35 12.58 -10.47
N SER A 124 4.27 11.64 -10.69
CA SER A 124 3.95 10.21 -10.74
C SER A 124 3.71 9.62 -9.34
N ILE A 125 4.29 10.22 -8.30
CA ILE A 125 4.24 9.75 -6.91
C ILE A 125 3.02 10.38 -6.23
N ARG A 126 1.85 9.80 -6.49
CA ARG A 126 0.56 10.36 -6.03
C ARG A 126 -0.30 9.41 -5.20
N ASP A 127 0.11 8.16 -5.05
CA ASP A 127 -0.60 7.22 -4.18
C ASP A 127 -0.22 7.46 -2.73
N VAL A 128 -1.23 7.57 -1.87
CA VAL A 128 -1.06 7.93 -0.45
C VAL A 128 -1.76 6.91 0.42
N ARG A 129 -1.05 6.37 1.39
CA ARG A 129 -1.63 5.56 2.46
C ARG A 129 -1.50 6.31 3.78
N PRO A 130 -2.58 6.57 4.53
CA PRO A 130 -2.49 7.24 5.83
C PRO A 130 -1.85 6.35 6.90
N PRO A 131 -0.93 6.87 7.73
CA PRO A 131 -0.43 6.17 8.91
C PRO A 131 -1.55 5.65 9.81
N ASN A 132 -1.40 4.42 10.28
CA ASN A 132 -2.39 3.67 11.05
C ASN A 132 -3.71 3.37 10.30
N GLY A 133 -3.81 3.67 9.01
CA GLY A 133 -5.03 3.52 8.23
C GLY A 133 -6.17 4.47 8.62
N ILE A 134 -5.87 5.51 9.41
CA ILE A 134 -6.88 6.44 9.91
C ILE A 134 -6.98 7.64 8.97
N PHE A 135 -8.18 7.89 8.49
CA PHE A 135 -8.52 9.09 7.72
C PHE A 135 -9.96 9.53 8.03
N THR A 136 -10.32 10.73 7.59
CA THR A 136 -11.66 11.33 7.73
C THR A 136 -12.19 11.75 6.35
N PRO A 137 -13.50 12.02 6.20
CA PRO A 137 -14.02 12.63 4.97
C PRO A 137 -13.25 13.90 4.56
N ARG A 138 -12.87 14.72 5.54
CA ARG A 138 -12.01 15.90 5.33
C ARG A 138 -10.65 15.51 4.76
N THR A 139 -9.98 14.51 5.33
CA THR A 139 -8.68 14.04 4.85
C THR A 139 -8.76 13.62 3.38
N LEU A 140 -9.78 12.85 3.00
CA LEU A 140 -9.93 12.39 1.61
C LEU A 140 -10.27 13.52 0.63
N GLU A 141 -11.09 14.48 1.06
CA GLU A 141 -11.40 15.65 0.23
C GLU A 141 -10.14 16.48 -0.03
N LEU A 142 -9.30 16.68 0.99
CA LEU A 142 -8.00 17.35 0.82
C LEU A 142 -7.08 16.57 -0.13
N LEU A 143 -6.94 15.24 0.03
CA LEU A 143 -6.14 14.42 -0.87
C LEU A 143 -6.62 14.54 -2.32
N LYS A 144 -7.93 14.50 -2.54
CA LYS A 144 -8.53 14.68 -3.87
C LYS A 144 -8.22 16.07 -4.44
N GLN A 145 -8.35 17.13 -3.66
CA GLN A 145 -8.07 18.51 -4.08
C GLN A 145 -6.60 18.71 -4.48
N TRP A 146 -5.69 17.91 -3.91
CA TRP A 146 -4.27 17.92 -4.23
C TRP A 146 -3.87 16.83 -5.22
N GLU A 147 -4.83 16.22 -5.90
CA GLU A 147 -4.62 15.19 -6.93
C GLU A 147 -3.91 13.92 -6.43
N TYR A 148 -3.96 13.67 -5.12
CA TYR A 148 -3.52 12.43 -4.50
C TYR A 148 -4.59 11.35 -4.55
N ARG A 149 -4.14 10.10 -4.63
CA ARG A 149 -4.96 8.90 -4.69
C ARG A 149 -4.83 8.11 -3.38
N PRO A 150 -5.88 8.05 -2.53
CA PRO A 150 -5.82 7.30 -1.29
C PRO A 150 -5.87 5.78 -1.54
N VAL A 151 -4.96 5.04 -0.92
CA VAL A 151 -4.82 3.58 -1.03
C VAL A 151 -4.87 2.96 0.35
N MET A 152 -5.72 1.95 0.51
CA MET A 152 -5.88 1.18 1.74
C MET A 152 -5.45 -0.27 1.48
N TRP A 153 -6.08 -1.22 2.16
CA TRP A 153 -5.79 -2.64 2.09
C TRP A 153 -7.05 -3.45 2.39
N SER A 154 -7.06 -4.71 1.97
CA SER A 154 -8.13 -5.66 2.26
C SER A 154 -7.66 -6.82 3.15
N VAL A 155 -6.35 -7.01 3.30
CA VAL A 155 -5.75 -8.08 4.13
C VAL A 155 -4.80 -7.48 5.15
N VAL A 156 -5.08 -7.73 6.44
CA VAL A 156 -4.32 -7.19 7.58
C VAL A 156 -3.86 -8.33 8.49
N PRO A 157 -2.58 -8.74 8.41
CA PRO A 157 -2.07 -9.84 9.24
C PRO A 157 -1.52 -9.39 10.60
N GLU A 158 -1.36 -8.08 10.83
CA GLU A 158 -0.75 -7.50 12.03
C GLU A 158 0.71 -7.93 12.26
N ASP A 159 1.52 -7.96 11.21
CA ASP A 159 2.95 -8.33 11.31
C ASP A 159 3.75 -7.40 12.25
N TRP A 160 3.35 -6.13 12.35
CA TRP A 160 3.99 -5.15 13.25
C TRP A 160 3.86 -5.46 14.76
N VAL A 161 2.90 -6.31 15.18
CA VAL A 161 2.85 -6.77 16.60
C VAL A 161 3.71 -8.01 16.85
N ARG A 162 4.41 -8.49 15.82
CA ARG A 162 5.30 -9.65 15.85
C ARG A 162 4.65 -10.92 16.45
N PRO A 163 3.49 -11.36 15.95
CA PRO A 163 2.83 -12.58 16.44
C PRO A 163 3.57 -13.86 16.03
N GLY A 164 4.65 -13.76 15.25
CA GLY A 164 5.42 -14.86 14.68
C GLY A 164 5.11 -15.08 13.21
N VAL A 165 6.14 -15.48 12.44
CA VAL A 165 6.08 -15.64 10.97
C VAL A 165 4.92 -16.53 10.52
N LEU A 166 4.71 -17.69 11.16
CA LEU A 166 3.66 -18.62 10.74
C LEU A 166 2.25 -18.04 10.97
N THR A 167 2.04 -17.31 12.07
CA THR A 167 0.78 -16.65 12.35
C THR A 167 0.48 -15.55 11.33
N VAL A 168 1.49 -14.77 10.92
CA VAL A 168 1.35 -13.78 9.83
C VAL A 168 0.97 -14.48 8.52
N VAL A 169 1.68 -15.56 8.17
CA VAL A 169 1.40 -16.35 6.96
C VAL A 169 -0.04 -16.86 6.97
N ASP A 170 -0.48 -17.51 8.04
CA ASP A 170 -1.83 -18.07 8.14
C ASP A 170 -2.91 -16.99 7.99
N ARG A 171 -2.73 -15.83 8.66
CA ARG A 171 -3.65 -14.69 8.55
C ARG A 171 -3.73 -14.14 7.14
N VAL A 172 -2.59 -14.02 6.43
CA VAL A 172 -2.59 -13.60 5.03
C VAL A 172 -3.34 -14.60 4.17
N LEU A 173 -3.05 -15.90 4.31
CA LEU A 173 -3.66 -16.95 3.48
C LEU A 173 -5.17 -17.09 3.71
N GLN A 174 -5.65 -16.87 4.93
CA GLN A 174 -7.07 -16.92 5.27
C GLN A 174 -7.86 -15.73 4.72
N GLN A 175 -7.23 -14.55 4.63
CA GLN A 175 -7.91 -13.32 4.19
C GLN A 175 -7.75 -13.03 2.70
N THR A 176 -6.79 -13.66 2.01
CA THR A 176 -6.49 -13.33 0.61
C THR A 176 -7.56 -13.84 -0.36
N GLU A 177 -8.25 -12.89 -0.98
CA GLU A 177 -9.19 -13.07 -2.08
C GLU A 177 -8.70 -12.40 -3.38
N ASN A 178 -9.43 -12.59 -4.48
CA ASN A 178 -9.21 -11.85 -5.73
C ASN A 178 -9.21 -10.33 -5.51
N GLY A 179 -8.30 -9.62 -6.18
CA GLY A 179 -8.16 -8.17 -6.02
C GLY A 179 -7.52 -7.73 -4.69
N SER A 180 -7.09 -8.65 -3.83
CA SER A 180 -6.59 -8.28 -2.50
C SER A 180 -5.38 -7.35 -2.54
N ILE A 181 -5.37 -6.42 -1.59
CA ILE A 181 -4.21 -5.59 -1.26
C ILE A 181 -3.74 -6.01 0.13
N ILE A 182 -2.58 -6.64 0.19
CA ILE A 182 -1.98 -7.20 1.40
C ILE A 182 -1.02 -6.16 1.98
N VAL A 183 -1.23 -5.75 3.24
CA VAL A 183 -0.31 -4.86 3.95
C VAL A 183 0.61 -5.64 4.87
N LEU A 184 1.90 -5.37 4.75
CA LEU A 184 2.99 -5.77 5.64
C LEU A 184 3.87 -4.53 5.91
N HIS A 185 4.87 -4.63 6.77
CA HIS A 185 5.73 -3.50 7.14
C HIS A 185 7.19 -3.83 6.89
N ASP A 186 7.95 -2.89 6.34
CA ASP A 186 9.38 -3.06 6.05
C ASP A 186 10.29 -2.03 6.75
N GLY A 187 9.76 -1.23 7.68
CA GLY A 187 10.59 -0.22 8.35
C GLY A 187 10.16 0.24 9.74
N TYR A 188 9.92 1.55 9.87
CA TYR A 188 10.03 2.28 11.13
C TYR A 188 9.16 1.74 12.28
N CYS A 189 7.95 1.26 11.99
CA CYS A 189 7.05 0.68 13.01
C CYS A 189 6.93 -0.86 12.91
N GLY A 190 7.83 -1.53 12.18
CA GLY A 190 7.87 -2.99 12.06
C GLY A 190 8.55 -3.46 10.79
N GLY A 191 9.01 -4.71 10.79
CA GLY A 191 9.48 -5.38 9.56
C GLY A 191 10.60 -6.39 9.76
N GLU A 192 10.96 -6.69 11.00
CA GLU A 192 12.02 -7.63 11.36
C GLU A 192 11.80 -9.01 10.72
N ASP A 193 10.55 -9.45 10.64
CA ASP A 193 10.15 -10.76 10.11
C ASP A 193 9.59 -10.69 8.67
N VAL A 194 9.62 -9.51 8.02
CA VAL A 194 8.91 -9.29 6.75
C VAL A 194 9.46 -10.15 5.62
N ALA A 195 10.79 -10.27 5.52
CA ALA A 195 11.44 -11.09 4.51
C ALA A 195 11.11 -12.58 4.70
N ALA A 196 11.12 -13.06 5.96
CA ALA A 196 10.77 -14.44 6.29
C ALA A 196 9.29 -14.75 6.01
N SER A 197 8.40 -13.79 6.31
CA SER A 197 6.96 -13.89 6.03
C SER A 197 6.69 -13.90 4.53
N ALA A 198 7.26 -12.95 3.77
CA ALA A 198 7.13 -12.89 2.33
C ALA A 198 7.65 -14.17 1.65
N ALA A 199 8.77 -14.72 2.10
CA ALA A 199 9.36 -15.94 1.54
C ALA A 199 8.47 -17.18 1.69
N LYS A 200 7.52 -17.18 2.63
CA LYS A 200 6.52 -18.23 2.80
C LYS A 200 5.21 -17.91 2.08
N ILE A 201 4.75 -16.66 2.15
CA ILE A 201 3.48 -16.21 1.55
C ILE A 201 3.51 -16.35 0.02
N ILE A 202 4.55 -15.81 -0.60
CA ILE A 202 4.67 -15.70 -2.06
C ILE A 202 4.48 -17.03 -2.79
N PRO A 203 5.27 -18.09 -2.51
CA PRO A 203 5.15 -19.34 -3.26
C PRO A 203 3.78 -20.00 -3.09
N ILE A 204 3.14 -19.85 -1.92
CA ILE A 204 1.81 -20.42 -1.67
C ILE A 204 0.74 -19.69 -2.49
N LEU A 205 0.79 -18.36 -2.56
CA LEU A 205 -0.17 -17.58 -3.34
C LEU A 205 0.03 -17.77 -4.86
N LEU A 206 1.28 -17.89 -5.32
CA LEU A 206 1.58 -18.27 -6.71
C LEU A 206 1.00 -19.66 -7.03
N TYR A 207 1.20 -20.65 -6.15
CA TYR A 207 0.62 -21.99 -6.32
C TYR A 207 -0.92 -21.98 -6.37
N LYS A 208 -1.56 -21.09 -5.60
CA LYS A 208 -3.01 -20.85 -5.64
C LYS A 208 -3.48 -20.11 -6.91
N GLY A 209 -2.57 -19.78 -7.83
CA GLY A 209 -2.87 -19.15 -9.12
C GLY A 209 -3.06 -17.64 -9.07
N TYR A 210 -2.63 -16.97 -7.98
CA TYR A 210 -2.63 -15.52 -7.91
C TYR A 210 -1.47 -14.92 -8.70
N LYS A 211 -1.71 -13.73 -9.27
CA LYS A 211 -0.70 -12.91 -9.96
C LYS A 211 -0.43 -11.68 -9.12
N PHE A 212 0.84 -11.42 -8.81
CA PHE A 212 1.24 -10.23 -8.09
C PHE A 212 1.35 -9.04 -9.06
N VAL A 213 0.72 -7.94 -8.70
CA VAL A 213 0.75 -6.67 -9.43
C VAL A 213 0.95 -5.50 -8.47
N THR A 214 1.28 -4.34 -9.02
CA THR A 214 1.47 -3.09 -8.29
C THR A 214 0.17 -2.28 -8.19
N ILE A 215 0.15 -1.29 -7.30
CA ILE A 215 -1.03 -0.45 -7.02
C ILE A 215 -1.54 0.32 -8.24
N ASP A 216 -0.66 0.79 -9.12
CA ASP A 216 -1.04 1.43 -10.38
C ASP A 216 -1.89 0.51 -11.27
N ARG A 217 -1.54 -0.77 -11.36
CA ARG A 217 -2.35 -1.75 -12.11
C ARG A 217 -3.70 -2.02 -11.48
N LEU A 218 -3.79 -2.03 -10.15
CA LEU A 218 -5.08 -2.16 -9.49
C LEU A 218 -5.97 -0.93 -9.74
N TRP A 219 -5.40 0.27 -9.77
CA TRP A 219 -6.14 1.48 -10.14
C TRP A 219 -6.74 1.38 -11.55
N GLU A 220 -5.95 0.96 -12.54
CA GLU A 220 -6.41 0.83 -13.94
C GLU A 220 -7.61 -0.12 -14.08
N GLN A 221 -7.62 -1.22 -13.33
CA GLN A 221 -8.74 -2.15 -13.32
C GLN A 221 -10.03 -1.48 -12.81
N VAL A 222 -9.94 -0.74 -11.71
CA VAL A 222 -11.08 -0.08 -11.08
C VAL A 222 -11.63 1.03 -12.00
N TYR A 223 -10.77 1.83 -12.63
CA TYR A 223 -11.19 2.86 -13.58
C TYR A 223 -11.84 2.28 -14.84
N THR A 224 -11.34 1.15 -15.35
CA THR A 224 -11.90 0.50 -16.54
C THR A 224 -13.33 0.01 -16.28
N ARG A 225 -13.60 -0.54 -15.08
CA ARG A 225 -14.95 -1.01 -14.70
C ARG A 225 -15.95 0.15 -14.54
N SER A 226 -15.57 1.25 -13.92
CA SER A 226 -16.48 2.41 -13.76
C SER A 226 -16.87 3.02 -15.11
N CYS A 227 -15.92 3.15 -16.04
CA CYS A 227 -16.21 3.63 -17.38
C CYS A 227 -17.11 2.68 -18.20
N GLN A 228 -17.08 1.37 -17.92
CA GLN A 228 -17.96 0.39 -18.57
C GLN A 228 -19.39 0.44 -17.99
N SER A 229 -19.55 0.59 -16.67
CA SER A 229 -20.87 0.71 -16.03
C SER A 229 -21.62 1.99 -16.43
N ASP A 230 -20.90 3.09 -16.62
CA ASP A 230 -21.48 4.38 -17.03
C ASP A 230 -21.99 4.35 -18.48
N ARG A 231 -21.33 3.60 -19.38
CA ARG A 231 -21.80 3.42 -20.76
C ARG A 231 -23.03 2.52 -20.87
N THR A 232 -23.11 1.46 -20.07
CA THR A 232 -24.29 0.58 -20.08
C THR A 232 -25.54 1.23 -19.50
N SER A 233 -25.39 2.18 -18.57
CA SER A 233 -26.52 2.93 -18.00
C SER A 233 -27.01 4.08 -18.89
N SER A 234 -26.18 4.60 -19.80
CA SER A 234 -26.59 5.62 -20.77
C SER A 234 -27.31 5.05 -22.01
N ILE A 235 -27.14 3.75 -22.31
CA ILE A 235 -27.79 3.08 -23.44
C ILE A 235 -29.19 2.54 -23.06
N ALA A 236 -29.48 2.44 -21.76
CA ALA A 236 -30.76 2.00 -21.23
C ALA A 236 -31.76 3.14 -20.94
N ARG A 237 -31.57 4.32 -21.53
CA ARG A 237 -32.49 5.47 -21.44
C ARG A 237 -32.97 5.91 -22.81
#